data_AF-A0A818MV11-F1
#
_entry.id   AF-A0A818MV11-F1
#
_cell.length_a   1.000
_cell.length_b   1.000
_cell.length_c   1.000
_cell.angle_alpha   90.00
_cell.angle_beta   90.00
_cell.angle_gamma   90.00
#
_symmetry.space_group_name_H-M   'P 1'
#
loop_
_entity.id
_entity.type
_entity.pdbx_description
1 polymer ?
#
loop_
_entity_poly.entity_id
_entity_poly.type
_entity_poly.pdbx_seq_one_letter_code
_entity_poly.pdbx_strand_id
1 'polypeptide(L)'
;MISGTSDSTVGPSVMAQLYKYYVTDGQFIPSTNVVFKNNLNSAHTFPTDFDSSGNNGCGSTSSPYISNCAFDGAGAILQHIYGPLKPRNNGALSGKFIEFNQEEFITNARSNGMSTTGWVYVPKSCSDGDTCKLHIAYHGCLQGYEKIGDKYVKNTGFNRWADTNNIIVLYPQAVATNTINMGGGASIPNPNGCWDWVGWYGNDFSVKSGKQSTAAKKMIDRITNGFNPIDAPTELQVLATTDNSVTLGWRPVSGATGYNLYRNGGKVNGAIITGTTITDNNLNSGTTYTYTVKAVSSAGSESAPSNSVTGKTTGIPPAVETPNGLIAIDITSNSITLKWNAVSGVTAYNIYRNGNKLTSVTLTSYTDTDVRPATDYQYQVSSIKDSSESEKSIEVQATTLTEKVCVSDNNFNHVTAGRAYHSGGYALANGSKQNMGLYNIFQRTNLCRIRENYYVIE
;
A
#
# COMPACT_ATOMS: atom_id res chain seq x y z
N MET A 1 -25.76 -16.03 37.78
CA MET A 1 -27.02 -15.84 37.02
C MET A 1 -27.86 -14.77 37.70
N ILE A 2 -28.41 -13.82 36.96
CA ILE A 2 -29.21 -12.71 37.50
C ILE A 2 -30.52 -12.63 36.69
N SER A 3 -31.65 -12.44 37.36
CA SER A 3 -32.96 -12.26 36.75
C SER A 3 -33.79 -11.28 37.57
N GLY A 4 -34.40 -10.31 36.87
CA GLY A 4 -35.34 -9.37 37.46
C GLY A 4 -36.72 -10.00 37.66
N THR A 5 -37.33 -9.80 38.82
CA THR A 5 -38.67 -10.35 39.14
C THR A 5 -39.77 -9.76 38.26
N SER A 6 -39.53 -8.59 37.66
CA SER A 6 -40.46 -7.89 36.78
C SER A 6 -40.02 -7.92 35.31
N ASP A 7 -38.99 -8.71 34.97
CA ASP A 7 -38.59 -8.93 33.58
C ASP A 7 -39.67 -9.76 32.86
N SER A 8 -40.31 -9.15 31.87
CA SER A 8 -41.32 -9.78 31.00
C SER A 8 -40.82 -10.02 29.57
N THR A 9 -39.53 -9.76 29.29
CA THR A 9 -38.90 -9.94 27.98
C THR A 9 -38.22 -11.30 27.86
N VAL A 10 -37.38 -11.66 28.84
CA VAL A 10 -36.82 -13.01 28.99
C VAL A 10 -37.43 -13.66 30.23
N GLY A 11 -37.30 -12.96 31.36
CA GLY A 11 -38.06 -13.22 32.57
C GLY A 11 -37.60 -14.38 33.45
N PRO A 12 -38.17 -14.46 34.68
CA PRO A 12 -37.75 -15.44 35.69
C PRO A 12 -37.89 -16.90 35.24
N SER A 13 -38.94 -17.23 34.50
CA SER A 13 -39.21 -18.61 34.07
C SER A 13 -38.13 -19.15 33.13
N VAL A 14 -37.68 -18.34 32.16
CA VAL A 14 -36.61 -18.73 31.23
C VAL A 14 -35.28 -18.89 31.97
N MET A 15 -34.96 -17.96 32.88
CA MET A 15 -33.75 -18.04 33.69
C MET A 15 -33.76 -19.22 34.67
N ALA A 16 -34.93 -19.61 35.19
CA ALA A 16 -35.10 -20.81 36.00
C ALA A 16 -34.86 -22.08 35.17
N GLN A 17 -35.32 -22.13 33.92
CA GLN A 17 -35.02 -23.24 33.01
C GLN A 17 -33.53 -23.32 32.66
N LEU A 18 -32.85 -22.18 32.49
CA LEU A 18 -31.41 -22.12 32.31
C LEU A 18 -30.66 -22.69 33.53
N TYR A 19 -31.11 -22.35 34.74
CA TYR A 19 -30.54 -22.88 35.98
C TYR A 19 -30.74 -24.39 36.04
N LYS A 20 -31.95 -24.88 35.73
CA LYS A 20 -32.22 -26.32 35.70
C LYS A 20 -31.33 -27.04 34.70
N TYR A 21 -31.22 -26.52 33.48
CA TYR A 21 -30.40 -27.10 32.42
C TYR A 21 -28.95 -27.29 32.88
N TYR A 22 -28.31 -26.27 33.45
CA TYR A 22 -26.91 -26.37 33.85
C TYR A 22 -26.69 -27.11 35.18
N VAL A 23 -27.62 -26.98 36.13
CA VAL A 23 -27.36 -27.34 37.53
C VAL A 23 -28.15 -28.56 37.98
N THR A 24 -29.49 -28.54 37.85
CA THR A 24 -30.31 -29.61 38.45
C THR A 24 -30.53 -30.80 37.53
N ASP A 25 -30.87 -30.53 36.27
CA ASP A 25 -31.33 -31.54 35.32
C ASP A 25 -30.14 -32.04 34.49
N GLY A 26 -29.31 -31.14 33.98
CA GLY A 26 -28.12 -31.50 33.20
C GLY A 26 -26.88 -31.81 34.06
N GLN A 27 -26.85 -31.34 35.31
CA GLN A 27 -25.75 -31.56 36.27
C GLN A 27 -24.35 -31.25 35.71
N PHE A 28 -24.26 -30.29 34.78
CA PHE A 28 -23.01 -29.87 34.16
C PHE A 28 -22.15 -29.01 35.10
N ILE A 29 -22.78 -28.30 36.04
CA ILE A 29 -22.13 -27.40 36.99
C ILE A 29 -22.67 -27.67 38.40
N PRO A 30 -21.80 -27.89 39.42
CA PRO A 30 -22.24 -28.01 40.81
C PRO A 30 -22.99 -26.75 41.26
N SER A 31 -24.06 -26.93 42.04
CA SER A 31 -24.86 -25.80 42.56
C SER A 31 -24.04 -24.85 43.45
N THR A 32 -23.00 -25.35 44.13
CA THR A 32 -22.06 -24.55 44.91
C THR A 32 -21.25 -23.57 44.06
N ASN A 33 -21.12 -23.81 42.76
CA ASN A 33 -20.43 -22.95 41.80
C ASN A 33 -21.39 -22.00 41.08
N VAL A 34 -22.67 -21.94 41.47
CA VAL A 34 -23.68 -21.09 40.80
C VAL A 34 -24.38 -20.21 41.81
N VAL A 35 -24.25 -18.89 41.64
CA VAL A 35 -25.12 -17.92 42.31
C VAL A 35 -26.28 -17.56 41.39
N PHE A 36 -27.52 -17.79 41.84
CA PHE A 36 -28.73 -17.39 41.11
C PHE A 36 -29.51 -16.29 41.85
N LYS A 37 -29.30 -15.05 41.44
CA LYS A 37 -30.01 -13.87 41.95
C LYS A 37 -31.32 -13.68 41.17
N ASN A 38 -32.41 -14.25 41.66
CA ASN A 38 -33.74 -14.24 41.00
C ASN A 38 -34.80 -13.42 41.75
N ASN A 39 -34.40 -12.69 42.79
CA ASN A 39 -35.27 -11.87 43.63
C ASN A 39 -34.97 -10.36 43.52
N LEU A 40 -34.32 -9.94 42.43
CA LEU A 40 -34.03 -8.53 42.18
C LEU A 40 -35.29 -7.85 41.63
N ASN A 41 -35.75 -6.78 42.28
CA ASN A 41 -36.88 -5.99 41.79
C ASN A 41 -36.46 -5.11 40.60
N SER A 42 -36.32 -5.72 39.42
CA SER A 42 -35.96 -5.06 38.17
C SER A 42 -36.77 -5.61 37.00
N ALA A 43 -36.96 -4.77 35.98
CA ALA A 43 -37.41 -5.17 34.66
C ALA A 43 -36.25 -5.74 33.83
N HIS A 44 -36.41 -5.83 32.51
CA HIS A 44 -35.37 -6.30 31.60
C HIS A 44 -34.33 -5.20 31.35
N THR A 45 -33.31 -5.15 32.20
CA THR A 45 -32.25 -4.13 32.19
C THR A 45 -30.98 -4.68 32.82
N PHE A 46 -29.81 -4.14 32.45
CA PHE A 46 -28.56 -4.44 33.15
C PHE A 46 -28.56 -3.69 34.50
N PRO A 47 -28.49 -4.40 35.64
CA PRO A 47 -28.59 -3.76 36.94
C PRO A 47 -27.25 -3.21 37.41
N THR A 48 -27.26 -1.93 37.78
CA THR A 48 -26.16 -1.21 38.43
C THR A 48 -26.61 -0.67 39.79
N ASP A 49 -25.70 -0.07 40.55
CA ASP A 49 -25.96 0.61 41.81
C ASP A 49 -25.58 2.11 41.75
N PHE A 50 -25.52 2.68 40.54
CA PHE A 50 -25.16 4.07 40.32
C PHE A 50 -25.92 4.66 39.14
N ASP A 51 -26.16 5.96 39.20
CA ASP A 51 -26.78 6.71 38.13
C ASP A 51 -25.74 7.14 37.09
N SER A 52 -26.11 6.99 35.82
CA SER A 52 -25.38 7.56 34.68
C SER A 52 -26.35 8.27 33.76
N SER A 53 -25.88 9.32 33.09
CA SER A 53 -26.71 10.12 32.18
C SER A 53 -27.37 9.25 31.11
N GLY A 54 -28.68 9.39 31.00
CA GLY A 54 -29.50 8.70 30.00
C GLY A 54 -29.68 7.21 30.23
N ASN A 55 -29.48 6.68 31.45
CA ASN A 55 -29.93 5.36 31.86
C ASN A 55 -31.46 5.34 32.09
N ASN A 56 -32.11 4.20 31.88
CA ASN A 56 -33.55 4.02 32.14
C ASN A 56 -33.80 3.61 33.60
N GLY A 57 -35.04 3.80 34.08
CA GLY A 57 -35.43 3.36 35.43
C GLY A 57 -35.41 1.83 35.57
N CYS A 58 -35.05 1.32 36.76
CA CYS A 58 -34.90 -0.12 37.00
C CYS A 58 -36.17 -0.95 36.76
N GLY A 59 -37.35 -0.37 36.97
CA GLY A 59 -38.65 -1.00 36.67
C GLY A 59 -39.09 -0.85 35.21
N SER A 60 -38.27 -0.30 34.31
CA SER A 60 -38.60 -0.06 32.91
C SER A 60 -37.75 -0.91 31.98
N THR A 61 -38.39 -1.52 30.98
CA THR A 61 -37.71 -2.17 29.84
C THR A 61 -37.64 -1.17 28.68
N SER A 62 -36.62 -0.31 28.68
CA SER A 62 -36.42 0.70 27.62
C SER A 62 -34.94 1.00 27.40
N SER A 63 -34.60 1.54 26.22
CA SER A 63 -33.23 1.96 25.92
C SER A 63 -32.69 2.92 26.99
N PRO A 64 -31.46 2.75 27.48
CA PRO A 64 -30.41 1.87 26.97
C PRO A 64 -30.38 0.46 27.58
N TYR A 65 -31.39 0.05 28.34
CA TYR A 65 -31.46 -1.20 29.10
C TYR A 65 -30.30 -1.33 30.11
N ILE A 66 -29.97 -0.20 30.76
CA ILE A 66 -28.99 -0.11 31.84
C ILE A 66 -29.60 0.80 32.91
N SER A 67 -29.65 0.33 34.15
CA SER A 67 -30.40 1.00 35.21
C SER A 67 -29.73 0.91 36.55
N ASN A 68 -29.83 1.99 37.34
CA ASN A 68 -29.59 1.92 38.77
C ASN A 68 -30.72 1.13 39.45
N CYS A 69 -30.41 -0.09 39.84
CA CYS A 69 -31.27 -1.03 40.53
C CYS A 69 -30.86 -1.24 42.00
N ALA A 70 -30.02 -0.35 42.54
CA ALA A 70 -29.36 -0.52 43.84
C ALA A 70 -28.66 -1.88 43.97
N PHE A 71 -28.14 -2.41 42.85
CA PHE A 71 -27.47 -3.71 42.80
C PHE A 71 -26.31 -3.67 41.80
N ASP A 72 -25.09 -3.84 42.30
CA ASP A 72 -23.89 -3.88 41.47
C ASP A 72 -23.79 -5.21 40.72
N GLY A 73 -24.48 -5.32 39.58
CA GLY A 73 -24.49 -6.52 38.75
C GLY A 73 -23.11 -6.90 38.22
N ALA A 74 -22.34 -5.93 37.74
CA ALA A 74 -20.98 -6.16 37.25
C ALA A 74 -20.05 -6.66 38.36
N GLY A 75 -20.10 -6.03 39.54
CA GLY A 75 -19.33 -6.46 40.70
C GLY A 75 -19.69 -7.86 41.17
N ALA A 76 -20.98 -8.19 41.22
CA ALA A 76 -21.45 -9.52 41.60
C ALA A 76 -20.98 -10.60 40.61
N ILE A 77 -21.00 -10.32 39.30
CA ILE A 77 -20.50 -11.22 38.25
C ILE A 77 -18.99 -11.44 38.41
N LEU A 78 -18.21 -10.35 38.49
CA LEU A 78 -16.75 -10.43 38.54
C LEU A 78 -16.25 -11.12 39.81
N GLN A 79 -16.83 -10.81 40.97
CA GLN A 79 -16.45 -11.45 42.24
C GLN A 79 -16.83 -12.94 42.28
N HIS A 80 -17.93 -13.33 41.63
CA HIS A 80 -18.28 -14.74 41.54
C HIS A 80 -17.27 -15.52 40.66
N ILE A 81 -16.84 -14.94 39.54
CA ILE A 81 -15.93 -15.60 38.58
C ILE A 81 -14.48 -15.62 39.09
N TYR A 82 -14.00 -14.51 39.65
CA TYR A 82 -12.58 -14.34 40.01
C TYR A 82 -12.31 -14.46 41.51
N GLY A 83 -13.34 -14.67 42.33
CA GLY A 83 -13.24 -14.66 43.79
C GLY A 83 -13.16 -13.23 44.36
N PRO A 84 -12.65 -13.07 45.60
CA PRO A 84 -12.53 -11.76 46.23
C PRO A 84 -11.72 -10.78 45.40
N LEU A 85 -12.25 -9.57 45.21
CA LEU A 85 -11.62 -8.48 44.45
C LEU A 85 -11.37 -7.27 45.35
N LYS A 86 -10.35 -6.47 45.00
CA LYS A 86 -10.12 -5.16 45.60
C LYS A 86 -11.32 -4.25 45.35
N PRO A 87 -11.60 -3.28 46.25
CA PRO A 87 -12.66 -2.30 46.04
C PRO A 87 -12.56 -1.63 44.67
N ARG A 88 -13.70 -1.47 44.00
CA ARG A 88 -13.79 -0.82 42.68
C ARG A 88 -13.39 0.66 42.72
N ASN A 89 -12.92 1.19 41.60
CA ASN A 89 -12.67 2.62 41.42
C ASN A 89 -13.99 3.39 41.21
N ASN A 90 -14.33 4.28 42.14
CA ASN A 90 -15.50 5.15 42.02
C ASN A 90 -15.17 6.56 41.47
N GLY A 91 -13.90 6.88 41.27
CA GLY A 91 -13.42 8.14 40.70
C GLY A 91 -13.10 8.02 39.20
N ALA A 92 -12.12 8.82 38.75
CA ALA A 92 -11.64 8.76 37.38
C ALA A 92 -10.88 7.45 37.14
N LEU A 93 -11.28 6.74 36.07
CA LEU A 93 -10.64 5.50 35.64
C LEU A 93 -9.20 5.75 35.17
N SER A 94 -8.28 4.86 35.55
CA SER A 94 -6.86 4.99 35.20
C SER A 94 -6.52 4.52 33.78
N GLY A 95 -7.34 3.62 33.24
CA GLY A 95 -7.12 2.93 31.98
C GLY A 95 -7.55 3.71 30.74
N LYS A 96 -7.47 3.04 29.60
CA LYS A 96 -7.88 3.57 28.29
C LYS A 96 -8.97 2.70 27.68
N PHE A 97 -9.90 3.36 26.99
CA PHE A 97 -10.80 2.72 26.06
C PHE A 97 -10.13 2.69 24.68
N ILE A 98 -9.98 1.50 24.11
CA ILE A 98 -9.38 1.29 22.79
C ILE A 98 -10.48 0.75 21.89
N GLU A 99 -10.75 1.48 20.81
CA GLU A 99 -11.55 0.97 19.69
C GLU A 99 -10.65 0.13 18.78
N PHE A 100 -11.13 -1.02 18.31
CA PHE A 100 -10.38 -1.91 17.42
C PHE A 100 -11.25 -2.42 16.27
N ASN A 101 -10.63 -2.79 15.16
CA ASN A 101 -11.31 -3.32 13.99
C ASN A 101 -11.63 -4.82 14.18
N GLN A 102 -12.92 -5.17 14.21
CA GLN A 102 -13.36 -6.57 14.33
C GLN A 102 -13.20 -7.36 13.04
N GLU A 103 -13.05 -6.70 11.87
CA GLU A 103 -12.85 -7.39 10.58
C GLU A 103 -11.55 -8.18 10.53
N GLU A 104 -10.59 -7.86 11.40
CA GLU A 104 -9.39 -8.66 11.61
C GLU A 104 -9.71 -10.09 12.09
N PHE A 105 -10.81 -10.25 12.83
CA PHE A 105 -11.17 -11.51 13.49
C PHE A 105 -12.31 -12.25 12.77
N ILE A 106 -13.08 -11.54 11.96
CA ILE A 106 -14.19 -12.09 11.17
C ILE A 106 -14.35 -11.37 9.82
N THR A 107 -14.21 -12.13 8.73
CA THR A 107 -14.41 -11.60 7.37
C THR A 107 -15.87 -11.21 7.15
N ASN A 108 -16.11 -10.06 6.51
CA ASN A 108 -17.44 -9.49 6.29
C ASN A 108 -18.24 -9.40 7.59
N ALA A 109 -17.69 -8.72 8.60
CA ALA A 109 -18.22 -8.69 9.97
C ALA A 109 -19.74 -8.40 10.00
N ARG A 110 -20.19 -7.37 9.27
CA ARG A 110 -21.62 -6.99 9.21
C ARG A 110 -22.52 -8.10 8.68
N SER A 111 -22.10 -8.83 7.64
CA SER A 111 -22.87 -9.96 7.10
C SER A 111 -23.03 -11.11 8.09
N ASN A 112 -22.18 -11.15 9.11
CA ASN A 112 -22.22 -12.13 10.20
C ASN A 112 -22.71 -11.51 11.53
N GLY A 113 -23.42 -10.37 11.47
CA GLY A 113 -24.06 -9.74 12.63
C GLY A 113 -23.11 -9.04 13.59
N MET A 114 -21.86 -8.79 13.21
CA MET A 114 -20.89 -8.07 14.01
C MET A 114 -20.57 -6.69 13.42
N SER A 115 -20.40 -5.68 14.26
CA SER A 115 -19.93 -4.36 13.82
C SER A 115 -18.51 -4.46 13.24
N THR A 116 -18.09 -3.48 12.45
CA THR A 116 -16.69 -3.36 12.03
C THR A 116 -15.79 -2.94 13.19
N THR A 117 -16.33 -2.29 14.22
CA THR A 117 -15.55 -1.85 15.39
C THR A 117 -16.01 -2.50 16.68
N GLY A 118 -15.06 -2.75 17.58
CA GLY A 118 -15.25 -3.29 18.93
C GLY A 118 -14.48 -2.44 19.94
N TRP A 119 -14.73 -2.66 21.24
CA TRP A 119 -14.10 -1.87 22.29
C TRP A 119 -13.38 -2.75 23.31
N VAL A 120 -12.28 -2.26 23.88
CA VAL A 120 -11.63 -2.89 25.03
C VAL A 120 -11.25 -1.81 26.04
N TYR A 121 -11.52 -2.07 27.31
CA TYR A 121 -11.00 -1.28 28.42
C TYR A 121 -9.74 -1.93 28.97
N VAL A 122 -8.63 -1.19 28.97
CA VAL A 122 -7.33 -1.65 29.46
C VAL A 122 -6.92 -0.79 30.65
N PRO A 123 -6.92 -1.31 31.89
CA PRO A 123 -6.40 -0.60 33.05
C PRO A 123 -4.95 -0.14 32.86
N LYS A 124 -4.55 0.92 33.58
CA LYS A 124 -3.18 1.46 33.52
C LYS A 124 -2.15 0.38 33.84
N SER A 125 -2.37 -0.42 34.89
CA SER A 125 -1.51 -1.53 35.28
C SER A 125 -1.27 -2.53 34.14
N CYS A 126 -2.34 -2.93 33.44
CA CYS A 126 -2.23 -3.83 32.30
C CYS A 126 -1.48 -3.22 31.12
N SER A 127 -1.62 -1.91 30.91
CA SER A 127 -0.87 -1.19 29.88
C SER A 127 0.62 -1.05 30.23
N ASP A 128 0.94 -1.07 31.53
CA ASP A 128 2.31 -0.97 32.05
C ASP A 128 3.04 -2.34 32.06
N GLY A 129 2.36 -3.42 31.66
CA GLY A 129 2.96 -4.75 31.53
C GLY A 129 2.64 -5.72 32.68
N ASP A 130 1.77 -5.35 33.61
CA ASP A 130 1.31 -6.30 34.64
C ASP A 130 0.60 -7.51 34.00
N THR A 131 0.72 -8.67 34.65
CA THR A 131 -0.12 -9.82 34.31
C THR A 131 -1.58 -9.51 34.64
N CYS A 132 -2.43 -9.54 33.62
CA CYS A 132 -3.84 -9.22 33.73
C CYS A 132 -4.75 -10.39 33.37
N LYS A 133 -5.92 -10.41 34.00
CA LYS A 133 -7.05 -11.27 33.64
C LYS A 133 -7.79 -10.65 32.46
N LEU A 134 -8.57 -11.46 31.75
CA LEU A 134 -9.47 -10.99 30.69
C LEU A 134 -10.91 -11.37 31.03
N HIS A 135 -11.81 -10.40 30.97
CA HIS A 135 -13.25 -10.59 31.02
C HIS A 135 -13.88 -10.13 29.71
N ILE A 136 -14.92 -10.81 29.25
CA ILE A 136 -15.67 -10.44 28.05
C ILE A 136 -17.10 -10.06 28.46
N ALA A 137 -17.50 -8.84 28.10
CA ALA A 137 -18.81 -8.30 28.43
C ALA A 137 -19.63 -8.10 27.14
N TYR A 138 -20.57 -9.01 26.91
CA TYR A 138 -21.47 -8.98 25.76
C TYR A 138 -22.70 -8.12 26.04
N HIS A 139 -22.92 -7.10 25.23
CA HIS A 139 -24.15 -6.31 25.26
C HIS A 139 -25.37 -7.12 24.82
N GLY A 140 -26.58 -6.72 25.22
CA GLY A 140 -27.83 -7.30 24.76
C GLY A 140 -28.29 -6.77 23.40
N CYS A 141 -29.45 -7.27 22.95
CA CYS A 141 -30.18 -6.66 21.83
C CYS A 141 -30.44 -5.17 22.09
N LEU A 142 -30.42 -4.34 21.04
CA LEU A 142 -30.58 -2.89 21.12
C LEU A 142 -29.55 -2.15 21.99
N GLN A 143 -28.47 -2.83 22.41
CA GLN A 143 -27.40 -2.25 23.22
C GLN A 143 -26.04 -2.17 22.51
N GLY A 144 -25.97 -2.58 21.24
CA GLY A 144 -24.77 -2.39 20.43
C GLY A 144 -24.46 -0.91 20.24
N TYR A 145 -23.20 -0.60 19.92
CA TYR A 145 -22.72 0.78 19.81
C TYR A 145 -23.57 1.66 18.88
N GLU A 146 -24.07 1.13 17.76
CA GLU A 146 -24.95 1.88 16.83
C GLU A 146 -26.31 2.28 17.44
N LYS A 147 -26.74 1.63 18.52
CA LYS A 147 -28.04 1.86 19.15
C LYS A 147 -27.94 2.80 20.34
N ILE A 148 -26.87 2.68 21.15
CA ILE A 148 -26.75 3.42 22.41
C ILE A 148 -25.37 4.05 22.64
N GLY A 149 -24.51 4.07 21.63
CA GLY A 149 -23.14 4.57 21.73
C GLY A 149 -22.30 3.76 22.71
N ASP A 150 -21.47 4.45 23.50
CA ASP A 150 -20.58 3.86 24.49
C ASP A 150 -21.26 3.50 25.82
N LYS A 151 -22.57 3.66 25.94
CA LYS A 151 -23.30 3.46 27.21
C LYS A 151 -23.12 2.05 27.78
N TYR A 152 -23.16 0.99 26.97
CA TYR A 152 -22.91 -0.36 27.50
C TYR A 152 -21.47 -0.51 28.02
N VAL A 153 -20.51 0.03 27.26
CA VAL A 153 -19.10 0.00 27.61
C VAL A 153 -18.85 0.75 28.91
N LYS A 154 -19.46 1.93 29.11
CA LYS A 154 -19.16 2.82 30.24
C LYS A 154 -20.10 2.71 31.44
N ASN A 155 -21.38 2.43 31.22
CA ASN A 155 -22.41 2.55 32.25
C ASN A 155 -22.76 1.21 32.94
N THR A 156 -22.15 0.09 32.56
CA THR A 156 -22.42 -1.22 33.19
C THR A 156 -21.61 -1.47 34.46
N GLY A 157 -20.58 -0.67 34.74
CA GLY A 157 -19.80 -0.74 35.98
C GLY A 157 -18.63 -1.73 35.97
N PHE A 158 -18.48 -2.57 34.93
CA PHE A 158 -17.35 -3.51 34.81
C PHE A 158 -15.99 -2.82 34.91
N ASN A 159 -15.81 -1.67 34.25
CA ASN A 159 -14.52 -0.97 34.23
C ASN A 159 -14.08 -0.49 35.61
N ARG A 160 -15.01 -0.13 36.49
CA ARG A 160 -14.71 0.33 37.87
C ARG A 160 -14.01 -0.78 38.65
N TRP A 161 -14.48 -2.01 38.51
CA TRP A 161 -13.85 -3.18 39.13
C TRP A 161 -12.56 -3.57 38.42
N ALA A 162 -12.58 -3.56 37.10
CA ALA A 162 -11.41 -3.90 36.30
C ALA A 162 -10.19 -3.02 36.58
N ASP A 163 -10.42 -1.72 36.77
CA ASP A 163 -9.38 -0.71 36.97
C ASP A 163 -8.52 -0.94 38.20
N THR A 164 -9.07 -1.57 39.25
CA THR A 164 -8.34 -1.86 40.49
C THR A 164 -7.90 -3.31 40.62
N ASN A 165 -8.24 -4.18 39.66
CA ASN A 165 -8.10 -5.63 39.81
C ASN A 165 -7.30 -6.32 38.69
N ASN A 166 -6.61 -5.56 37.84
CA ASN A 166 -5.84 -6.07 36.71
C ASN A 166 -6.72 -6.95 35.80
N ILE A 167 -7.89 -6.43 35.42
CA ILE A 167 -8.82 -7.12 34.50
C ILE A 167 -8.98 -6.24 33.26
N ILE A 168 -8.61 -6.77 32.10
CA ILE A 168 -8.98 -6.20 30.80
C ILE A 168 -10.43 -6.57 30.52
N VAL A 169 -11.25 -5.62 30.05
CA VAL A 169 -12.65 -5.90 29.67
C VAL A 169 -12.82 -5.72 28.18
N LEU A 170 -13.05 -6.83 27.48
CA LEU A 170 -13.34 -6.86 26.04
C LEU A 170 -14.85 -6.72 25.82
N TYR A 171 -15.23 -5.83 24.92
CA TYR A 171 -16.61 -5.53 24.52
C TYR A 171 -16.78 -5.69 23.01
N PRO A 172 -16.90 -6.94 22.51
CA PRO A 172 -17.26 -7.14 21.11
C PRO A 172 -18.62 -6.51 20.82
N GLN A 173 -18.83 -6.09 19.59
CA GLN A 173 -20.07 -5.41 19.18
C GLN A 173 -20.78 -6.21 18.10
N ALA A 174 -22.02 -6.59 18.39
CA ALA A 174 -22.98 -7.02 17.39
C ALA A 174 -23.61 -5.79 16.70
N VAL A 175 -24.19 -6.00 15.52
CA VAL A 175 -24.78 -4.93 14.70
C VAL A 175 -26.14 -5.33 14.17
N ALA A 176 -27.02 -4.35 13.99
CA ALA A 176 -28.31 -4.59 13.37
C ALA A 176 -28.13 -5.01 11.91
N THR A 177 -28.81 -6.10 11.52
CA THR A 177 -28.83 -6.59 10.13
C THR A 177 -30.27 -6.82 9.70
N ASN A 178 -30.67 -6.16 8.61
CA ASN A 178 -32.01 -6.34 8.03
C ASN A 178 -32.09 -7.49 7.01
N THR A 179 -30.97 -8.20 6.79
CA THR A 179 -30.94 -9.42 5.99
C THR A 179 -31.80 -10.48 6.66
N ILE A 180 -32.71 -11.08 5.89
CA ILE A 180 -33.58 -12.17 6.34
C ILE A 180 -32.78 -13.47 6.25
N ASN A 181 -32.54 -14.12 7.38
CA ASN A 181 -31.89 -15.43 7.48
C ASN A 181 -32.78 -16.40 8.26
N MET A 182 -32.50 -17.70 8.16
CA MET A 182 -33.13 -18.70 9.04
C MET A 182 -32.63 -18.50 10.47
N GLY A 183 -33.55 -18.39 11.43
CA GLY A 183 -33.27 -18.27 12.86
C GLY A 183 -34.47 -18.77 13.67
N GLY A 184 -34.22 -19.65 14.65
CA GLY A 184 -35.28 -20.14 15.55
C GLY A 184 -36.38 -20.92 14.82
N GLY A 185 -36.05 -21.54 13.68
CA GLY A 185 -37.01 -22.25 12.83
C GLY A 185 -37.83 -21.38 11.88
N ALA A 186 -37.56 -20.07 11.81
CA ALA A 186 -38.26 -19.14 10.93
C ALA A 186 -37.29 -18.23 10.15
N SER A 187 -37.75 -17.63 9.04
CA SER A 187 -36.98 -16.63 8.29
C SER A 187 -37.20 -15.25 8.91
N ILE A 188 -36.23 -14.78 9.70
CA ILE A 188 -36.34 -13.53 10.48
C ILE A 188 -35.09 -12.66 10.33
N PRO A 189 -35.21 -11.33 10.26
CA PRO A 189 -34.07 -10.42 10.32
C PRO A 189 -33.59 -10.23 11.78
N ASN A 190 -32.42 -9.59 11.94
CA ASN A 190 -31.88 -9.17 13.24
C ASN A 190 -31.78 -7.62 13.33
N PRO A 191 -32.90 -6.87 13.27
CA PRO A 191 -32.89 -5.41 13.27
C PRO A 191 -32.46 -4.80 14.62
N ASN A 192 -32.47 -5.64 15.65
CA ASN A 192 -32.12 -5.27 17.02
C ASN A 192 -30.61 -5.39 17.29
N GLY A 193 -29.85 -6.03 16.40
CA GLY A 193 -28.41 -6.23 16.58
C GLY A 193 -28.09 -7.13 17.77
N CYS A 194 -28.83 -8.22 17.91
CA CYS A 194 -28.61 -9.25 18.90
C CYS A 194 -27.40 -10.13 18.54
N TRP A 195 -26.77 -10.74 19.54
CA TRP A 195 -25.89 -11.89 19.34
C TRP A 195 -26.67 -13.08 18.79
N ASP A 196 -26.01 -13.96 18.07
CA ASP A 196 -26.65 -15.10 17.42
C ASP A 196 -26.90 -16.24 18.39
N TRP A 197 -28.13 -16.31 18.89
CA TRP A 197 -28.63 -17.39 19.73
C TRP A 197 -29.76 -18.19 19.05
N VAL A 198 -30.03 -17.90 17.77
CA VAL A 198 -31.12 -18.52 17.00
C VAL A 198 -30.67 -19.15 15.68
N GLY A 199 -29.46 -18.89 15.22
CA GLY A 199 -28.85 -19.47 14.02
C GLY A 199 -28.80 -18.57 12.79
N TRP A 200 -28.93 -17.25 12.94
CA TRP A 200 -28.95 -16.30 11.81
C TRP A 200 -27.74 -16.43 10.89
N TYR A 201 -26.57 -16.78 11.42
CA TYR A 201 -25.32 -16.74 10.68
C TYR A 201 -24.68 -18.13 10.49
N GLY A 202 -25.39 -19.19 10.87
CA GLY A 202 -24.99 -20.58 10.72
C GLY A 202 -25.67 -21.51 11.72
N ASN A 203 -25.86 -22.78 11.37
CA ASN A 203 -26.46 -23.79 12.26
C ASN A 203 -25.59 -24.12 13.48
N ASP A 204 -24.32 -23.73 13.45
CA ASP A 204 -23.33 -23.96 14.50
C ASP A 204 -23.21 -22.79 15.49
N PHE A 205 -24.15 -21.84 15.46
CA PHE A 205 -24.18 -20.64 16.31
C PHE A 205 -23.96 -20.92 17.80
N SER A 206 -24.44 -22.06 18.31
CA SER A 206 -24.38 -22.45 19.71
C SER A 206 -23.14 -23.28 20.08
N VAL A 207 -22.28 -23.63 19.12
CA VAL A 207 -21.06 -24.42 19.36
C VAL A 207 -19.79 -23.66 18.99
N LYS A 208 -18.63 -24.24 19.30
CA LYS A 208 -17.32 -23.57 19.18
C LYS A 208 -17.00 -23.06 17.78
N SER A 209 -17.50 -23.71 16.73
CA SER A 209 -17.26 -23.31 15.33
C SER A 209 -18.12 -22.14 14.88
N GLY A 210 -19.16 -21.77 15.65
CA GLY A 210 -20.03 -20.64 15.34
C GLY A 210 -19.22 -19.37 15.06
N LYS A 211 -19.65 -18.61 14.06
CA LYS A 211 -18.84 -17.51 13.51
C LYS A 211 -18.54 -16.41 14.56
N GLN A 212 -19.55 -15.99 15.31
CA GLN A 212 -19.40 -14.97 16.35
C GLN A 212 -18.53 -15.49 17.52
N SER A 213 -18.71 -16.75 17.92
CA SER A 213 -17.88 -17.43 18.93
C SER A 213 -16.41 -17.53 18.51
N THR A 214 -16.16 -17.88 17.24
CA THR A 214 -14.81 -17.96 16.67
C THR A 214 -14.16 -16.58 16.61
N ALA A 215 -14.89 -15.54 16.23
CA ALA A 215 -14.41 -14.17 16.22
C ALA A 215 -13.99 -13.72 17.63
N ALA A 216 -14.84 -13.93 18.62
CA ALA A 216 -14.54 -13.62 20.02
C ALA A 216 -13.31 -14.41 20.52
N LYS A 217 -13.18 -15.69 20.16
CA LYS A 217 -12.00 -16.50 20.52
C LYS A 217 -10.72 -15.94 19.92
N LYS A 218 -10.72 -15.49 18.66
CA LYS A 218 -9.54 -14.86 18.05
C LYS A 218 -9.18 -13.53 18.70
N MET A 219 -10.17 -12.73 19.12
CA MET A 219 -9.94 -11.51 19.90
C MET A 219 -9.30 -11.84 21.27
N ILE A 220 -9.81 -12.88 21.95
CA ILE A 220 -9.23 -13.39 23.20
C ILE A 220 -7.78 -13.80 22.97
N ASP A 221 -7.50 -14.62 21.94
CA ASP A 221 -6.16 -15.09 21.63
C ASP A 221 -5.20 -13.95 21.34
N ARG A 222 -5.65 -12.92 20.61
CA ARG A 222 -4.85 -11.71 20.39
C ARG A 222 -4.44 -11.05 21.71
N ILE A 223 -5.36 -10.90 22.65
CA ILE A 223 -5.08 -10.26 23.94
C ILE A 223 -4.18 -11.16 24.80
N THR A 224 -4.47 -12.46 24.87
CA THR A 224 -3.77 -13.40 25.76
C THR A 224 -2.42 -13.85 25.25
N ASN A 225 -2.15 -13.74 23.95
CA ASN A 225 -0.81 -13.95 23.38
C ASN A 225 0.19 -12.86 23.81
N GLY A 226 -0.27 -11.82 24.51
CA GLY A 226 0.54 -10.80 25.15
C GLY A 226 0.77 -9.59 24.26
N PHE A 227 0.80 -8.42 24.90
CA PHE A 227 1.42 -7.22 24.36
C PHE A 227 2.89 -7.26 24.80
N ASN A 228 3.80 -7.67 23.92
CA ASN A 228 5.23 -7.46 24.14
C ASN A 228 5.59 -6.11 23.52
N PRO A 229 5.67 -5.02 24.31
CA PRO A 229 6.20 -3.78 23.80
C PRO A 229 7.64 -4.05 23.36
N ILE A 230 7.84 -4.03 22.04
CA ILE A 230 9.16 -4.04 21.45
C ILE A 230 9.66 -2.60 21.37
N ASP A 231 10.96 -2.42 21.55
CA ASP A 231 11.57 -1.09 21.58
C ASP A 231 11.35 -0.35 20.25
N ALA A 232 11.29 0.98 20.34
CA ALA A 232 11.29 1.81 19.15
C ALA A 232 12.65 1.70 18.43
N PRO A 233 12.69 1.69 17.08
CA PRO A 233 13.94 1.83 16.35
C PRO A 233 14.64 3.14 16.74
N THR A 234 15.96 3.08 16.87
CA THR A 234 16.80 4.25 17.16
C THR A 234 17.74 4.55 16.00
N GLU A 235 18.31 5.76 16.02
CA GLU A 235 19.28 6.23 15.01
C GLU A 235 18.74 6.14 13.58
N LEU A 236 17.45 6.48 13.40
CA LEU A 236 16.93 6.73 12.06
C LEU A 236 17.72 7.89 11.45
N GLN A 237 18.23 7.71 10.24
CA GLN A 237 19.01 8.68 9.50
C GLN A 237 18.75 8.61 7.99
N VAL A 238 18.98 9.73 7.29
CA VAL A 238 19.01 9.79 5.83
C VAL A 238 20.41 9.39 5.36
N LEU A 239 20.49 8.35 4.53
CA LEU A 239 21.74 7.83 3.99
C LEU A 239 22.08 8.40 2.61
N ALA A 240 21.07 8.63 1.76
CA ALA A 240 21.24 9.18 0.43
C ALA A 240 19.95 9.82 -0.09
N THR A 241 20.06 10.74 -1.05
CA THR A 241 18.92 11.39 -1.72
C THR A 241 19.19 11.53 -3.22
N THR A 242 18.19 11.28 -4.05
CA THR A 242 18.18 11.63 -5.48
C THR A 242 17.16 12.75 -5.73
N ASP A 243 16.88 13.05 -6.99
CA ASP A 243 15.79 13.94 -7.39
C ASP A 243 14.41 13.37 -7.05
N ASN A 244 14.27 12.06 -6.90
CA ASN A 244 12.98 11.38 -6.71
C ASN A 244 12.99 10.29 -5.63
N SER A 245 14.04 10.20 -4.81
CA SER A 245 14.12 9.20 -3.75
C SER A 245 14.89 9.66 -2.52
N VAL A 246 14.58 9.06 -1.38
CA VAL A 246 15.29 9.20 -0.11
C VAL A 246 15.59 7.81 0.44
N THR A 247 16.86 7.51 0.71
CA THR A 247 17.30 6.27 1.36
C THR A 247 17.52 6.51 2.84
N LEU A 248 16.93 5.65 3.67
CA LEU A 248 16.92 5.73 5.13
C LEU A 248 17.54 4.48 5.74
N GLY A 249 18.13 4.61 6.93
CA GLY A 249 18.63 3.50 7.73
C GLY A 249 18.44 3.71 9.23
N TRP A 250 18.38 2.62 10.00
CA TRP A 250 18.19 2.62 11.46
C TRP A 250 18.89 1.41 12.11
N ARG A 251 18.91 1.33 13.44
CA ARG A 251 19.42 0.16 14.17
C ARG A 251 18.39 -0.97 14.27
N PRO A 252 18.83 -2.24 14.22
CA PRO A 252 17.93 -3.37 14.43
C PRO A 252 17.35 -3.38 15.86
N VAL A 253 16.08 -3.75 15.97
CA VAL A 253 15.34 -3.90 17.23
C VAL A 253 15.21 -5.40 17.56
N SER A 254 15.60 -5.79 18.78
CA SER A 254 15.43 -7.16 19.26
C SER A 254 13.94 -7.53 19.36
N GLY A 255 13.57 -8.71 18.87
CA GLY A 255 12.16 -9.16 18.84
C GLY A 255 11.31 -8.58 17.70
N ALA A 256 11.89 -7.72 16.85
CA ALA A 256 11.22 -7.26 15.63
C ALA A 256 11.28 -8.33 14.52
N THR A 257 10.14 -8.61 13.89
CA THR A 257 10.05 -9.41 12.66
C THR A 257 10.14 -8.55 11.39
N GLY A 258 10.04 -7.23 11.54
CA GLY A 258 10.25 -6.26 10.48
C GLY A 258 9.92 -4.83 10.94
N TYR A 259 9.80 -3.91 9.99
CA TYR A 259 9.58 -2.49 10.23
C TYR A 259 8.54 -1.91 9.27
N ASN A 260 7.88 -0.82 9.71
CA ASN A 260 7.03 0.02 8.90
C ASN A 260 7.60 1.44 8.82
N LEU A 261 7.69 1.98 7.61
CA LEU A 261 8.14 3.34 7.33
C LEU A 261 6.92 4.27 7.27
N TYR A 262 7.04 5.43 7.89
CA TYR A 262 6.06 6.50 7.86
C TYR A 262 6.66 7.74 7.25
N ARG A 263 5.98 8.31 6.26
CA ARG A 263 6.30 9.58 5.59
C ARG A 263 5.20 10.58 5.86
N ASN A 264 5.56 11.76 6.37
CA ASN A 264 4.62 12.82 6.71
C ASN A 264 3.44 12.32 7.58
N GLY A 265 3.71 11.36 8.47
CA GLY A 265 2.73 10.73 9.35
C GLY A 265 1.95 9.54 8.77
N GLY A 266 2.01 9.29 7.45
CA GLY A 266 1.33 8.17 6.80
C GLY A 266 2.27 6.99 6.53
N LYS A 267 1.80 5.76 6.71
CA LYS A 267 2.56 4.54 6.37
C LYS A 267 2.76 4.43 4.85
N VAL A 268 3.98 4.10 4.40
CA VAL A 268 4.31 4.03 2.96
C VAL A 268 4.52 2.62 2.42
N ASN A 269 4.99 1.68 3.23
CA ASN A 269 5.26 0.32 2.77
C ASN A 269 4.01 -0.56 2.89
N GLY A 270 3.74 -1.38 1.87
CA GLY A 270 2.67 -2.39 1.90
C GLY A 270 3.07 -3.63 2.71
N ALA A 271 4.20 -4.25 2.32
CA ALA A 271 4.80 -5.38 3.04
C ALA A 271 5.79 -4.91 4.12
N ILE A 272 5.98 -5.72 5.17
CA ILE A 272 6.93 -5.41 6.23
C ILE A 272 8.36 -5.35 5.68
N ILE A 273 9.15 -4.40 6.19
CA ILE A 273 10.56 -4.25 5.82
C ILE A 273 11.37 -5.18 6.71
N THR A 274 12.06 -6.17 6.15
CA THR A 274 12.84 -7.15 6.92
C THR A 274 14.27 -6.69 7.20
N GLY A 275 14.79 -5.76 6.39
CA GLY A 275 16.08 -5.08 6.62
C GLY A 275 15.95 -3.84 7.51
N THR A 276 17.10 -3.21 7.78
CA THR A 276 17.19 -1.96 8.54
C THR A 276 17.49 -0.74 7.66
N THR A 277 17.26 -0.89 6.35
CA THR A 277 17.44 0.16 5.34
C THR A 277 16.32 0.08 4.31
N ILE A 278 15.86 1.23 3.83
CA ILE A 278 14.88 1.31 2.75
C ILE A 278 15.07 2.56 1.91
N THR A 279 14.81 2.45 0.61
CA THR A 279 14.71 3.59 -0.31
C THR A 279 13.23 3.88 -0.60
N ASP A 280 12.78 5.07 -0.22
CA ASP A 280 11.48 5.61 -0.58
C ASP A 280 11.59 6.29 -1.95
N ASN A 281 10.93 5.73 -2.97
CA ASN A 281 11.02 6.12 -4.37
C ASN A 281 9.80 6.94 -4.83
N ASN A 282 9.84 7.43 -6.07
CA ASN A 282 8.73 8.15 -6.71
C ASN A 282 8.30 9.41 -5.94
N LEU A 283 9.27 10.10 -5.35
CA LEU A 283 9.07 11.36 -4.65
C LEU A 283 9.06 12.54 -5.62
N ASN A 284 8.37 13.61 -5.22
CA ASN A 284 8.39 14.85 -5.96
C ASN A 284 9.78 15.48 -5.86
N SER A 285 10.23 16.05 -6.97
CA SER A 285 11.53 16.71 -7.06
C SER A 285 11.60 17.99 -6.20
N GLY A 286 12.78 18.25 -5.61
CA GLY A 286 13.04 19.42 -4.77
C GLY A 286 12.24 19.50 -3.46
N THR A 287 11.56 18.42 -3.07
CA THR A 287 10.56 18.41 -1.99
C THR A 287 11.13 17.82 -0.71
N THR A 288 10.78 18.41 0.43
CA THR A 288 11.18 17.93 1.76
C THR A 288 10.12 17.01 2.35
N TYR A 289 10.55 15.88 2.90
CA TYR A 289 9.73 14.86 3.53
C TYR A 289 10.22 14.57 4.95
N THR A 290 9.28 14.26 5.86
CA THR A 290 9.59 13.87 7.23
C THR A 290 9.35 12.37 7.42
N TYR A 291 10.26 11.68 8.08
CA TYR A 291 10.23 10.23 8.25
C TYR A 291 10.31 9.79 9.72
N THR A 292 9.63 8.69 10.02
CA THR A 292 9.79 7.88 11.24
C THR A 292 9.63 6.40 10.90
N VAL A 293 10.21 5.51 11.70
CA VAL A 293 10.09 4.06 11.54
C VAL A 293 9.54 3.44 12.82
N LYS A 294 8.73 2.39 12.69
CA LYS A 294 8.26 1.56 13.80
C LYS A 294 8.67 0.12 13.59
N ALA A 295 9.10 -0.55 14.64
CA ALA A 295 9.35 -1.99 14.63
C ALA A 295 8.01 -2.75 14.73
N VAL A 296 7.96 -3.94 14.14
CA VAL A 296 6.80 -4.83 14.15
C VAL A 296 7.19 -6.13 14.85
N SER A 297 6.40 -6.56 15.83
CA SER A 297 6.65 -7.81 16.58
C SER A 297 6.11 -9.04 15.84
N SER A 298 6.44 -10.24 16.32
CA SER A 298 5.86 -11.49 15.82
C SER A 298 4.33 -11.57 15.97
N ALA A 299 3.77 -10.85 16.93
CA ALA A 299 2.32 -10.71 17.13
C ALA A 299 1.66 -9.68 16.18
N GLY A 300 2.46 -8.99 15.35
CA GLY A 300 1.99 -7.96 14.42
C GLY A 300 1.80 -6.57 15.04
N SER A 301 2.07 -6.40 16.33
CA SER A 301 1.99 -5.09 17.01
C SER A 301 3.19 -4.21 16.68
N GLU A 302 2.95 -2.90 16.55
CA GLU A 302 3.99 -1.89 16.31
C GLU A 302 4.55 -1.26 17.59
N SER A 303 5.83 -0.90 17.58
CA SER A 303 6.48 -0.09 18.61
C SER A 303 6.00 1.37 18.60
N ALA A 304 6.47 2.17 19.57
CA ALA A 304 6.52 3.62 19.42
C ALA A 304 7.38 4.03 18.20
N PRO A 305 7.15 5.21 17.58
CA PRO A 305 7.97 5.68 16.47
C PRO A 305 9.41 5.99 16.91
N SER A 306 10.34 5.82 15.97
CA SER A 306 11.74 6.26 16.11
C SER A 306 11.87 7.78 16.29
N ASN A 307 13.12 8.25 16.45
CA ASN A 307 13.43 9.66 16.19
C ASN A 307 13.00 10.04 14.77
N SER A 308 12.59 11.30 14.59
CA SER A 308 12.19 11.81 13.28
C SER A 308 13.38 12.40 12.53
N VAL A 309 13.41 12.23 11.20
CA VAL A 309 14.39 12.85 10.30
C VAL A 309 13.73 13.47 9.08
N THR A 310 14.37 14.47 8.50
CA THR A 310 13.93 15.11 7.26
C THR A 310 14.86 14.79 6.11
N GLY A 311 14.31 14.35 4.98
CA GLY A 311 15.04 14.17 3.72
C GLY A 311 14.47 15.10 2.65
N LYS A 312 15.34 15.78 1.90
CA LYS A 312 14.95 16.64 0.76
C LYS A 312 15.48 16.02 -0.52
N THR A 313 14.60 15.77 -1.49
CA THR A 313 15.05 15.36 -2.83
C THR A 313 15.82 16.51 -3.48
N THR A 314 16.85 16.18 -4.28
CA THR A 314 17.85 17.15 -4.74
C THR A 314 17.26 18.23 -5.64
N GLY A 315 16.14 17.96 -6.32
CA GLY A 315 15.61 18.85 -7.35
C GLY A 315 16.32 18.69 -8.70
N ILE A 316 17.37 17.88 -8.77
CA ILE A 316 18.31 17.82 -9.90
C ILE A 316 18.41 16.36 -10.33
N PRO A 317 17.82 15.99 -11.49
CA PRO A 317 17.97 14.66 -12.06
C PRO A 317 19.45 14.27 -12.20
N PRO A 318 19.80 12.99 -12.08
CA PRO A 318 21.16 12.54 -12.34
C PRO A 318 21.64 12.98 -13.73
N ALA A 319 22.86 13.48 -13.83
CA ALA A 319 23.44 13.88 -15.12
C ALA A 319 23.47 12.69 -16.09
N VAL A 320 22.91 12.88 -17.28
CA VAL A 320 22.96 11.87 -18.36
C VAL A 320 24.32 11.98 -19.05
N GLU A 321 25.00 10.85 -19.22
CA GLU A 321 26.31 10.82 -19.87
C GLU A 321 26.19 11.20 -21.36
N THR A 322 27.12 12.03 -21.85
CA THR A 322 27.15 12.51 -23.23
C THR A 322 27.72 11.44 -24.18
N PRO A 323 27.09 11.22 -25.34
CA PRO A 323 27.63 10.35 -26.39
C PRO A 323 29.03 10.79 -26.83
N ASN A 324 29.93 9.82 -26.98
CA ASN A 324 31.28 10.03 -27.50
C ASN A 324 31.52 9.20 -28.77
N GLY A 325 32.62 9.48 -29.48
CA GLY A 325 32.99 8.75 -30.69
C GLY A 325 32.04 8.98 -31.87
N LEU A 326 31.34 10.12 -31.92
CA LEU A 326 30.56 10.51 -33.09
C LEU A 326 31.49 10.62 -34.30
N ILE A 327 31.13 9.95 -35.39
CA ILE A 327 31.80 10.02 -36.68
C ILE A 327 30.77 10.03 -37.82
N ALA A 328 31.12 10.68 -38.92
CA ALA A 328 30.39 10.58 -40.19
C ALA A 328 31.10 9.55 -41.09
N ILE A 329 30.32 8.62 -41.62
CA ILE A 329 30.74 7.51 -42.49
C ILE A 329 29.77 7.41 -43.68
N ASP A 330 30.16 6.65 -44.70
CA ASP A 330 29.33 6.34 -45.88
C ASP A 330 28.65 7.59 -46.49
N ILE A 331 29.45 8.64 -46.73
CA ILE A 331 29.00 9.92 -47.26
C ILE A 331 28.80 9.81 -48.77
N THR A 332 27.60 10.15 -49.24
CA THR A 332 27.25 10.21 -50.67
C THR A 332 26.85 11.64 -51.06
N SER A 333 26.33 11.84 -52.27
CA SER A 333 25.80 13.13 -52.69
C SER A 333 24.44 13.47 -52.06
N ASN A 334 23.73 12.50 -51.49
CA ASN A 334 22.39 12.67 -50.93
C ASN A 334 22.19 11.95 -49.59
N SER A 335 23.25 11.45 -48.97
CA SER A 335 23.18 10.86 -47.64
C SER A 335 24.49 10.98 -46.84
N ILE A 336 24.36 11.05 -45.52
CA ILE A 336 25.46 10.97 -44.54
C ILE A 336 25.05 9.98 -43.44
N THR A 337 25.87 8.98 -43.17
CA THR A 337 25.63 8.05 -42.04
C THR A 337 26.46 8.46 -40.84
N LEU A 338 25.82 8.62 -39.68
CA LEU A 338 26.45 8.93 -38.41
C LEU A 338 26.53 7.67 -37.56
N LYS A 339 27.62 7.51 -36.80
CA LYS A 339 27.79 6.44 -35.82
C LYS A 339 28.45 6.98 -34.56
N TRP A 340 28.07 6.46 -33.39
CA TRP A 340 28.63 6.84 -32.09
C TRP A 340 28.71 5.65 -31.13
N ASN A 341 29.35 5.83 -29.99
CA ASN A 341 29.43 4.79 -28.95
C ASN A 341 28.14 4.74 -28.10
N ALA A 342 27.76 3.54 -27.66
CA ALA A 342 26.60 3.36 -26.81
C ALA A 342 26.84 3.93 -25.39
N VAL A 343 25.88 4.70 -24.89
CA VAL A 343 25.81 5.17 -23.51
C VAL A 343 24.89 4.24 -22.71
N SER A 344 25.31 3.85 -21.50
CA SER A 344 24.56 2.87 -20.70
C SER A 344 23.30 3.48 -20.06
N GLY A 345 22.18 2.77 -20.14
CA GLY A 345 20.94 3.14 -19.45
C GLY A 345 20.17 4.32 -20.07
N VAL A 346 20.51 4.73 -21.29
CA VAL A 346 19.77 5.74 -22.06
C VAL A 346 18.69 5.07 -22.90
N THR A 347 17.57 5.74 -23.12
CA THR A 347 16.43 5.24 -23.89
C THR A 347 16.47 5.66 -25.35
N ALA A 348 17.16 6.77 -25.67
CA ALA A 348 17.30 7.27 -27.04
C ALA A 348 18.51 8.21 -27.18
N TYR A 349 18.78 8.62 -28.41
CA TYR A 349 19.73 9.66 -28.80
C TYR A 349 19.02 10.71 -29.65
N ASN A 350 19.25 12.00 -29.39
CA ASN A 350 18.81 13.07 -30.29
C ASN A 350 19.94 13.41 -31.27
N ILE A 351 19.60 13.50 -32.55
CA ILE A 351 20.52 13.91 -33.62
C ILE A 351 20.26 15.37 -33.94
N TYR A 352 21.34 16.14 -34.04
CA TYR A 352 21.31 17.54 -34.40
C TYR A 352 22.04 17.75 -35.72
N ARG A 353 21.48 18.60 -36.59
CA ARG A 353 22.08 19.05 -37.84
C ARG A 353 22.09 20.57 -37.87
N ASN A 354 23.26 21.17 -38.04
CA ASN A 354 23.47 22.63 -38.07
C ASN A 354 22.82 23.31 -36.84
N GLY A 355 23.02 22.71 -35.66
CA GLY A 355 22.49 23.17 -34.38
C GLY A 355 21.01 22.80 -34.08
N ASN A 356 20.22 22.39 -35.08
CA ASN A 356 18.80 22.08 -34.91
C ASN A 356 18.57 20.58 -34.70
N LYS A 357 17.62 20.23 -33.84
CA LYS A 357 17.23 18.82 -33.63
C LYS A 357 16.57 18.29 -34.90
N LEU A 358 17.14 17.23 -35.46
CA LEU A 358 16.65 16.55 -36.65
C LEU A 358 15.66 15.44 -36.27
N THR A 359 16.07 14.53 -35.39
CA THR A 359 15.25 13.38 -34.96
C THR A 359 15.77 12.76 -33.66
N SER A 360 15.07 11.72 -33.18
CA SER A 360 15.50 10.86 -32.08
C SER A 360 15.54 9.40 -32.55
N VAL A 361 16.59 8.66 -32.17
CA VAL A 361 16.74 7.24 -32.51
C VAL A 361 17.13 6.42 -31.28
N THR A 362 16.90 5.11 -31.31
CA THR A 362 17.29 4.18 -30.22
C THR A 362 18.59 3.42 -30.51
N LEU A 363 19.03 3.44 -31.77
CA LEU A 363 20.28 2.82 -32.20
C LEU A 363 21.46 3.77 -32.04
N THR A 364 22.68 3.25 -32.20
CA THR A 364 23.93 4.03 -32.17
C THR A 364 24.39 4.47 -33.57
N SER A 365 23.45 4.54 -34.51
CA SER A 365 23.69 5.00 -35.88
C SER A 365 22.44 5.65 -36.47
N TYR A 366 22.64 6.63 -37.35
CA TYR A 366 21.57 7.30 -38.08
C TYR A 366 22.04 7.75 -39.46
N THR A 367 21.26 7.47 -40.51
CA THR A 367 21.53 7.97 -41.86
C THR A 367 20.62 9.15 -42.18
N ASP A 368 21.22 10.32 -42.35
CA ASP A 368 20.55 11.52 -42.86
C ASP A 368 20.49 11.44 -44.38
N THR A 369 19.29 11.35 -44.95
CA THR A 369 19.06 11.30 -46.41
C THR A 369 18.48 12.60 -46.97
N ASP A 370 18.31 13.63 -46.13
CA ASP A 370 17.76 14.93 -46.52
C ASP A 370 18.88 15.97 -46.66
N VAL A 371 19.92 15.59 -47.40
CA VAL A 371 21.12 16.43 -47.62
C VAL A 371 21.30 16.72 -49.10
N ARG A 372 21.73 17.94 -49.39
CA ARG A 372 22.06 18.41 -50.73
C ARG A 372 23.50 18.03 -51.12
N PRO A 373 23.78 17.76 -52.41
CA PRO A 373 25.13 17.53 -52.90
C PRO A 373 26.09 18.71 -52.66
N ALA A 374 27.39 18.41 -52.52
CA ALA A 374 28.46 19.41 -52.32
C ALA A 374 28.16 20.46 -51.24
N THR A 375 27.57 20.03 -50.12
CA THR A 375 27.15 20.91 -49.03
C THR A 375 27.73 20.44 -47.70
N ASP A 376 28.22 21.39 -46.90
CA ASP A 376 28.75 21.13 -45.55
C ASP A 376 27.62 21.06 -44.52
N TYR A 377 27.70 20.06 -43.64
CA TYR A 377 26.80 19.88 -42.50
C TYR A 377 27.57 19.64 -41.22
N GLN A 378 27.01 20.14 -40.12
CA GLN A 378 27.50 19.96 -38.76
C GLN A 378 26.57 19.04 -38.00
N TYR A 379 27.11 17.98 -37.39
CA TYR A 379 26.33 17.01 -36.64
C TYR A 379 26.80 16.89 -35.20
N GLN A 380 25.82 16.75 -34.31
CA GLN A 380 26.02 16.43 -32.90
C GLN A 380 24.98 15.42 -32.44
N VAL A 381 25.29 14.67 -31.39
CA VAL A 381 24.37 13.71 -30.78
C VAL A 381 24.34 13.90 -29.26
N SER A 382 23.16 13.83 -28.66
CA SER A 382 22.97 13.79 -27.19
C SER A 382 22.24 12.49 -26.79
N SER A 383 22.34 12.14 -25.51
CA SER A 383 21.64 10.99 -24.91
C SER A 383 20.39 11.42 -24.16
N ILE A 384 19.40 10.54 -24.12
CA ILE A 384 18.13 10.73 -23.41
C ILE A 384 17.93 9.64 -22.37
N LYS A 385 17.70 10.00 -21.12
CA LYS A 385 17.32 9.08 -20.04
C LYS A 385 16.25 9.72 -19.16
N ASP A 386 15.13 9.04 -18.94
CA ASP A 386 14.04 9.49 -18.07
C ASP A 386 13.64 10.97 -18.31
N SER A 387 13.45 11.32 -19.59
CA SER A 387 13.13 12.68 -20.07
C SER A 387 14.20 13.75 -19.88
N SER A 388 15.37 13.40 -19.34
CA SER A 388 16.54 14.26 -19.26
C SER A 388 17.45 14.07 -20.48
N GLU A 389 17.99 15.16 -20.98
CA GLU A 389 18.91 15.19 -22.12
C GLU A 389 20.34 15.54 -21.64
N SER A 390 21.33 14.81 -22.13
CA SER A 390 22.75 15.11 -21.88
C SER A 390 23.19 16.38 -22.63
N GLU A 391 24.39 16.87 -22.30
CA GLU A 391 25.11 17.77 -23.22
C GLU A 391 25.32 17.08 -24.58
N LYS A 392 25.45 17.88 -25.63
CA LYS A 392 25.72 17.40 -26.99
C LYS A 392 27.17 16.93 -27.12
N SER A 393 27.39 15.92 -27.96
CA SER A 393 28.72 15.44 -28.32
C SER A 393 29.59 16.55 -28.93
N ILE A 394 30.88 16.27 -29.05
CA ILE A 394 31.76 17.03 -29.94
C ILE A 394 31.14 17.04 -31.34
N GLU A 395 31.19 18.20 -31.99
CA GLU A 395 30.65 18.41 -33.34
C GLU A 395 31.52 17.71 -34.39
N VAL A 396 30.85 17.08 -35.36
CA VAL A 396 31.46 16.48 -36.54
C VAL A 396 30.98 17.21 -37.79
N GLN A 397 31.93 17.65 -38.61
CA GLN A 397 31.68 18.24 -39.93
C GLN A 397 31.69 17.16 -41.00
N ALA A 398 30.75 17.21 -41.94
CA ALA A 398 30.67 16.30 -43.07
C ALA A 398 30.19 17.03 -44.33
N THR A 399 30.93 16.85 -45.43
CA THR A 399 30.62 17.44 -46.74
C THR A 399 30.10 16.35 -47.67
N THR A 400 28.86 16.50 -48.17
CA THR A 400 28.32 15.57 -49.17
C THR A 400 29.12 15.61 -50.47
N LEU A 401 29.15 14.49 -51.18
CA LEU A 401 29.81 14.42 -52.48
C LEU A 401 29.05 15.26 -53.53
N THR A 402 29.73 15.59 -54.63
CA THR A 402 29.06 16.18 -55.80
C THR A 402 28.08 15.19 -56.42
N GLU A 403 26.97 15.68 -56.96
CA GLU A 403 25.97 14.85 -57.64
C GLU A 403 26.60 14.13 -58.84
N LYS A 404 26.42 12.81 -58.89
CA LYS A 404 26.86 11.97 -60.00
C LYS A 404 25.98 12.25 -61.22
N VAL A 405 26.55 12.90 -62.24
CA VAL A 405 25.83 13.17 -63.51
C VAL A 405 26.31 12.21 -64.58
N CYS A 406 25.42 11.33 -65.03
CA CYS A 406 25.70 10.35 -66.07
C CYS A 406 25.12 10.79 -67.42
N VAL A 407 25.91 10.60 -68.48
CA VAL A 407 25.47 10.85 -69.84
C VAL A 407 25.73 9.59 -70.66
N SER A 408 24.70 9.08 -71.32
CA SER A 408 24.81 7.97 -72.28
C SER A 408 24.82 8.53 -73.69
N ASP A 409 25.96 8.45 -74.37
CA ASP A 409 26.13 8.98 -75.72
C ASP A 409 27.11 8.11 -76.54
N ASN A 410 27.26 8.41 -77.82
CA ASN A 410 28.31 7.80 -78.63
C ASN A 410 29.69 8.39 -78.27
N ASN A 411 30.75 7.59 -78.49
CA ASN A 411 32.12 7.95 -78.13
C ASN A 411 32.59 9.24 -78.82
N PHE A 412 32.12 9.52 -80.04
CA PHE A 412 32.38 10.80 -80.70
C PHE A 412 31.84 12.00 -79.90
N ASN A 413 30.57 11.96 -79.50
CA ASN A 413 29.94 13.04 -78.74
C ASN A 413 30.53 13.22 -77.33
N HIS A 414 30.99 12.14 -76.69
CA HIS A 414 31.69 12.24 -75.41
C HIS A 414 33.00 13.03 -75.50
N VAL A 415 33.79 12.80 -76.54
CA VAL A 415 35.03 13.55 -76.77
C VAL A 415 34.73 15.00 -77.11
N THR A 416 33.77 15.24 -78.01
CA THR A 416 33.37 16.60 -78.42
C THR A 416 32.83 17.43 -77.25
N ALA A 417 32.12 16.79 -76.31
CA ALA A 417 31.59 17.44 -75.12
C ALA A 417 32.59 17.54 -73.95
N GLY A 418 33.86 17.21 -74.16
CA GLY A 418 34.90 17.27 -73.13
C GLY A 418 34.77 16.24 -72.00
N ARG A 419 33.92 15.21 -72.17
CA ARG A 419 33.77 14.09 -71.20
C ARG A 419 34.84 13.00 -71.39
N ALA A 420 35.45 12.96 -72.57
CA ALA A 420 36.50 12.02 -72.97
C ALA A 420 37.54 12.71 -73.86
N TYR A 421 38.63 12.01 -74.18
CA TYR A 421 39.63 12.43 -75.16
C TYR A 421 39.96 11.31 -76.13
N HIS A 422 40.37 11.68 -77.35
CA HIS A 422 40.77 10.74 -78.40
C HIS A 422 42.28 10.46 -78.32
N SER A 423 42.65 9.19 -78.39
CA SER A 423 44.06 8.76 -78.48
C SER A 423 44.15 7.42 -79.21
N GLY A 424 45.00 7.33 -80.24
CA GLY A 424 45.30 6.07 -80.93
C GLY A 424 44.09 5.34 -81.53
N GLY A 425 43.02 6.05 -81.90
CA GLY A 425 41.78 5.45 -82.45
C GLY A 425 40.72 5.07 -81.41
N TYR A 426 41.02 5.23 -80.12
CA TYR A 426 40.11 4.96 -79.00
C TYR A 426 39.63 6.25 -78.34
N ALA A 427 38.46 6.20 -77.71
CA ALA A 427 37.99 7.22 -76.77
C ALA A 427 38.31 6.80 -75.33
N LEU A 428 38.90 7.70 -74.56
CA LEU A 428 39.30 7.49 -73.17
C LEU A 428 38.58 8.50 -72.27
N ALA A 429 37.96 8.05 -71.18
CA ALA A 429 37.28 8.93 -70.25
C ALA A 429 38.23 9.97 -69.63
N ASN A 430 37.83 11.25 -69.57
CA ASN A 430 38.63 12.29 -68.93
C ASN A 430 38.75 12.02 -67.43
N GLY A 431 39.96 12.09 -66.87
CA GLY A 431 40.24 11.74 -65.48
C GLY A 431 40.57 10.25 -65.26
N SER A 432 39.59 9.35 -65.37
CA SER A 432 39.80 7.91 -65.09
C SER A 432 40.64 7.17 -66.13
N LYS A 433 40.69 7.70 -67.36
CA LYS A 433 41.34 7.11 -68.53
C LYS A 433 40.81 5.71 -68.91
N GLN A 434 39.62 5.34 -68.43
CA GLN A 434 38.98 4.08 -68.82
C GLN A 434 38.72 4.07 -70.33
N ASN A 435 39.05 2.93 -70.98
CA ASN A 435 38.87 2.76 -72.41
C ASN A 435 37.39 2.53 -72.74
N MET A 436 36.83 3.45 -73.52
CA MET A 436 35.42 3.44 -73.94
C MET A 436 35.21 2.67 -75.26
N GLY A 437 36.30 2.18 -75.86
CA GLY A 437 36.31 1.55 -77.17
C GLY A 437 36.63 2.52 -78.30
N LEU A 438 36.27 2.14 -79.52
CA LEU A 438 36.64 2.89 -80.72
C LEU A 438 36.01 4.28 -80.72
N TYR A 439 36.79 5.28 -81.15
CA TYR A 439 36.30 6.65 -81.36
C TYR A 439 35.42 6.70 -82.62
N ASN A 440 34.12 6.46 -82.45
CA ASN A 440 33.14 6.49 -83.54
C ASN A 440 31.73 6.86 -83.01
N ILE A 441 30.77 6.93 -83.94
CA ILE A 441 29.36 7.26 -83.64
C ILE A 441 28.48 6.04 -83.31
N PHE A 442 29.02 4.82 -83.41
CA PHE A 442 28.29 3.57 -83.21
C PHE A 442 28.43 3.04 -81.78
N GLN A 443 29.63 3.15 -81.20
CA GLN A 443 29.93 2.69 -79.86
C GLN A 443 29.43 3.73 -78.86
N ARG A 444 28.53 3.28 -77.98
CA ARG A 444 27.93 4.09 -76.92
C ARG A 444 28.47 3.68 -75.56
N THR A 445 28.71 4.66 -74.73
CA THR A 445 29.23 4.47 -73.37
C THR A 445 28.42 5.35 -72.43
N ASN A 446 28.09 4.83 -71.25
CA ASN A 446 27.56 5.65 -70.17
C ASN A 446 28.73 6.21 -69.37
N LEU A 447 28.92 7.53 -69.39
CA LEU A 447 29.99 8.21 -68.65
C LEU A 447 29.39 9.07 -67.55
N CYS A 448 29.87 8.84 -66.33
CA CYS A 448 29.43 9.54 -65.15
C CYS A 448 30.51 10.46 -64.60
N ARG A 449 30.19 11.75 -64.44
CA ARG A 449 31.05 12.71 -63.77
C ARG A 449 30.97 12.48 -62.26
N ILE A 450 32.08 12.10 -61.64
CA ILE A 450 32.16 11.85 -60.19
C ILE A 450 32.82 12.99 -59.40
N ARG A 451 33.60 13.85 -60.08
CA ARG A 451 34.07 15.16 -59.63
C ARG A 451 34.50 15.97 -60.86
N GLU A 452 34.86 17.23 -60.67
CA GLU A 452 35.25 18.11 -61.79
C GLU A 452 36.35 17.47 -62.68
N ASN A 453 36.12 17.45 -63.99
CA ASN A 453 36.98 16.83 -65.01
C ASN A 453 37.35 15.35 -64.79
N TYR A 454 36.60 14.62 -63.96
CA TYR A 454 36.82 13.21 -63.70
C TYR A 454 35.56 12.38 -63.97
N TYR A 455 35.61 11.59 -65.03
CA TYR A 455 34.53 10.75 -65.54
C TYR A 455 34.90 9.28 -65.46
N VAL A 456 33.94 8.43 -65.10
CA VAL A 456 34.08 6.98 -65.06
C VAL A 456 33.02 6.31 -65.93
N ILE A 457 33.39 5.20 -66.56
CA ILE A 457 32.45 4.30 -67.26
C ILE A 457 31.60 3.60 -66.20
N GLU A 458 30.28 3.59 -66.42
CA GLU A 458 29.31 2.82 -65.63
C GLU A 458 28.60 1.75 -66.47
#